data_AF-A0A7C1C019-F1
#
_entry.id   AF-A0A7C1C019-F1
#
_cell.length_a   1.000
_cell.length_b   1.000
_cell.length_c   1.000
_cell.angle_alpha   90.00
_cell.angle_beta   90.00
_cell.angle_gamma   90.00
#
_symmetry.space_group_name_H-M   'P 1'
#
loop_
_entity.id
_entity.type
_entity.pdbx_description
1 polymer ?
#
loop_
_entity_poly.entity_id
_entity_poly.type
_entity_poly.pdbx_seq_one_letter_code
_entity_poly.pdbx_strand_id
1 'polypeptide(L)'
;MDRKKARIFREKKTVAEMIRLYCHEHHGTTGKELCADCQALHDYAFLRIKKCVFKEDKPTCKNCTIHCYSQQKKAQIKEIMRYSGPRMMFRSPGLALIHLIDGLKDKSLIEKFLEAREKKNSN
;
A
#
# COMPACT_ATOMS: atom_id res chain seq x y z
N MET A 1 -12.97 -12.76 -12.57
CA MET A 1 -12.74 -11.80 -11.45
C MET A 1 -12.20 -10.51 -12.06
N ASP A 2 -12.80 -9.36 -11.74
CA ASP A 2 -12.41 -8.06 -12.27
C ASP A 2 -10.93 -7.74 -11.92
N ARG A 3 -10.09 -7.53 -12.95
CA ARG A 3 -8.63 -7.29 -12.79
C ARG A 3 -8.35 -6.06 -11.91
N LYS A 4 -9.26 -5.09 -11.91
CA LYS A 4 -9.18 -3.85 -11.15
C LYS A 4 -9.40 -4.06 -9.66
N LYS A 5 -10.44 -4.82 -9.28
CA LYS A 5 -10.66 -5.26 -7.88
C LYS A 5 -9.49 -6.11 -7.35
N ALA A 6 -8.88 -6.92 -8.22
CA ALA A 6 -7.72 -7.72 -7.87
C ALA A 6 -6.51 -6.86 -7.47
N ARG A 7 -6.32 -5.67 -8.07
CA ARG A 7 -5.21 -4.76 -7.72
C ARG A 7 -5.34 -4.20 -6.31
N ILE A 8 -6.50 -3.67 -5.95
CA ILE A 8 -6.74 -3.18 -4.58
C ILE A 8 -6.60 -4.28 -3.54
N PHE A 9 -7.06 -5.48 -3.85
CA PHE A 9 -6.88 -6.63 -2.98
C PHE A 9 -5.38 -6.95 -2.77
N ARG A 10 -4.58 -6.92 -3.84
CA ARG A 10 -3.12 -7.10 -3.75
C ARG A 10 -2.47 -6.02 -2.90
N GLU A 11 -2.81 -4.75 -3.08
CA GLU A 11 -2.26 -3.65 -2.26
C GLU A 11 -2.54 -3.84 -0.77
N LYS A 12 -3.77 -4.23 -0.41
CA LYS A 12 -4.12 -4.57 0.98
C LYS A 12 -3.28 -5.73 1.51
N LYS A 13 -3.16 -6.80 0.71
CA LYS A 13 -2.38 -7.98 1.08
C LYS A 13 -0.90 -7.65 1.26
N THR A 14 -0.32 -6.87 0.36
CA THR A 14 1.09 -6.45 0.43
C THR A 14 1.36 -5.65 1.69
N VAL A 15 0.54 -4.63 1.98
CA VAL A 15 0.70 -3.82 3.19
C VAL A 15 0.54 -4.67 4.46
N ALA A 16 -0.44 -5.57 4.49
CA ALA A 16 -0.66 -6.46 5.62
C ALA A 16 0.56 -7.37 5.88
N GLU A 17 1.11 -8.03 4.85
CA GLU A 17 2.30 -8.87 5.01
C GLU A 17 3.53 -8.06 5.41
N MET A 18 3.71 -6.85 4.87
CA MET A 18 4.82 -5.98 5.25
C MET A 18 4.74 -5.59 6.73
N ILE A 19 3.56 -5.20 7.23
CA ILE A 19 3.34 -4.86 8.64
C ILE A 19 3.56 -6.08 9.53
N ARG A 20 3.03 -7.23 9.12
CA ARG A 20 3.14 -8.48 9.88
C ARG A 20 4.60 -8.93 10.00
N LEU A 21 5.35 -8.92 8.90
CA LEU A 21 6.77 -9.23 8.90
C LEU A 21 7.54 -8.32 9.87
N TYR A 22 7.31 -7.01 9.77
CA TYR A 22 7.96 -6.04 10.65
C TYR A 22 7.63 -6.28 12.12
N CYS A 23 6.35 -6.50 12.43
CA CYS A 23 5.87 -6.73 13.80
C CYS A 23 6.49 -7.98 14.42
N HIS A 24 6.55 -9.09 13.68
CA HIS A 24 7.16 -10.31 14.17
C HIS A 24 8.66 -10.14 14.44
N GLU A 25 9.38 -9.47 13.53
CA GLU A 25 10.84 -9.31 13.66
C GLU A 25 11.26 -8.25 14.69
N HIS A 26 10.46 -7.21 14.95
CA HIS A 26 10.81 -6.13 15.90
C HIS A 26 10.10 -6.21 17.24
N HIS A 27 8.88 -6.73 17.29
CA HIS A 27 8.04 -6.75 18.49
C HIS A 27 7.81 -8.16 19.04
N GLY A 28 8.38 -9.19 18.40
CA GLY A 28 8.33 -10.57 18.89
C GLY A 28 6.96 -11.23 18.87
N THR A 29 5.98 -10.67 18.14
CA THR A 29 4.68 -11.35 17.97
C THR A 29 4.84 -12.59 17.12
N THR A 30 3.88 -13.53 17.18
CA THR A 30 3.94 -14.77 16.39
C THR A 30 2.58 -15.09 15.74
N GLY A 31 2.58 -16.05 14.81
CA GLY A 31 1.35 -16.52 14.17
C GLY A 31 0.66 -15.45 13.33
N LYS A 32 -0.62 -15.18 13.66
CA LYS A 32 -1.46 -14.19 12.97
C LYS A 32 -1.61 -12.88 13.75
N GLU A 33 -0.97 -12.77 14.90
CA GLU A 33 -1.17 -11.64 15.81
C GLU A 33 -0.22 -10.48 15.50
N LEU A 34 -0.77 -9.27 15.56
CA LEU A 34 -0.04 -8.01 15.53
C LEU A 34 -0.08 -7.39 16.93
N CYS A 35 0.96 -6.66 17.31
CA CYS A 35 0.90 -5.83 18.50
C CYS A 35 -0.11 -4.69 18.27
N ALA A 36 -0.57 -4.05 19.35
CA ALA A 36 -1.59 -2.99 19.30
C ALA A 36 -1.22 -1.87 18.30
N ASP A 37 0.04 -1.44 18.27
CA ASP A 37 0.49 -0.38 17.37
C ASP A 37 0.49 -0.78 15.90
N CYS A 38 0.97 -2.00 15.60
CA CYS A 38 0.97 -2.55 14.25
C CYS A 38 -0.45 -2.82 13.76
N GLN A 39 -1.35 -3.28 14.64
CA GLN A 39 -2.77 -3.45 14.34
C GLN A 39 -3.44 -2.10 14.02
N ALA A 40 -3.19 -1.08 14.83
CA ALA A 40 -3.72 0.27 14.59
C ALA A 40 -3.23 0.86 13.26
N LEU A 41 -1.95 0.63 12.90
CA LEU A 41 -1.41 1.04 11.61
C LEU A 41 -2.03 0.25 10.44
N HIS A 42 -2.21 -1.05 10.60
CA HIS A 42 -2.86 -1.92 9.62
C HIS A 42 -4.28 -1.42 9.32
N ASP A 43 -5.08 -1.18 10.35
CA ASP A 43 -6.48 -0.76 10.19
C ASP A 43 -6.57 0.63 9.58
N TYR A 44 -5.67 1.53 9.98
CA TYR A 44 -5.52 2.84 9.35
C TYR A 44 -5.22 2.73 7.85
N ALA A 45 -4.25 1.89 7.47
CA ALA A 45 -3.89 1.67 6.08
C ALA A 45 -5.07 1.11 5.27
N PHE A 46 -5.79 0.13 5.81
CA PHE A 46 -6.96 -0.48 5.19
C PHE A 46 -8.09 0.53 4.98
N LEU A 47 -8.35 1.37 5.97
CA LEU A 47 -9.33 2.46 5.88
C LEU A 47 -8.96 3.44 4.76
N ARG A 48 -7.68 3.83 4.66
CA ARG A 48 -7.20 4.74 3.61
C ARG A 48 -7.27 4.12 2.22
N ILE A 49 -6.96 2.83 2.07
CA ILE A 49 -7.14 2.11 0.80
C ILE A 49 -8.62 2.06 0.41
N LYS A 50 -9.52 1.78 1.36
CA LYS A 50 -10.97 1.72 1.12
C LYS A 50 -11.54 3.07 0.67
N LYS A 51 -11.05 4.18 1.24
CA LYS A 51 -11.51 5.55 0.94
C LYS A 51 -10.68 6.25 -0.15
N CYS A 52 -9.87 5.50 -0.90
CA CYS A 52 -8.96 6.09 -1.89
C CYS A 52 -9.73 6.72 -3.06
N VAL A 53 -9.40 7.97 -3.41
CA VAL A 53 -10.03 8.71 -4.52
C VAL A 53 -9.73 8.08 -5.89
N PHE A 54 -8.57 7.44 -6.02
CA PHE A 54 -8.20 6.69 -7.24
C PHE A 54 -9.00 5.38 -7.40
N LYS A 55 -9.70 4.93 -6.34
CA LYS A 55 -10.44 3.66 -6.31
C LYS A 55 -9.57 2.51 -6.84
N GLU A 56 -10.03 1.83 -7.88
CA GLU A 56 -9.35 0.67 -8.46
C GLU A 56 -8.09 1.02 -9.25
N ASP A 57 -7.96 2.26 -9.71
CA ASP A 57 -6.80 2.77 -10.44
C ASP A 57 -5.74 3.34 -9.48
N LYS A 58 -5.80 2.95 -8.19
CA LYS A 58 -4.86 3.38 -7.16
C LYS A 58 -3.42 2.98 -7.52
N PRO A 59 -2.47 3.95 -7.59
CA PRO A 59 -1.05 3.64 -7.71
C PRO A 59 -0.53 3.00 -6.43
N THR A 60 0.62 2.34 -6.49
CA THR A 60 1.28 1.85 -5.27
C THR A 60 1.48 3.00 -4.28
N CYS A 61 1.47 2.69 -2.98
CA CYS A 61 1.58 3.72 -1.94
C CYS A 61 2.88 4.54 -2.07
N LYS A 62 3.95 3.97 -2.62
CA LYS A 62 5.23 4.64 -2.88
C LYS A 62 5.10 5.77 -3.92
N ASN A 63 4.32 5.56 -4.97
CA ASN A 63 4.16 6.50 -6.08
C ASN A 63 2.91 7.38 -5.96
N CYS A 64 2.12 7.20 -4.90
CA CYS A 64 0.89 7.92 -4.68
C CYS A 64 1.15 9.43 -4.50
N THR A 65 0.50 10.25 -5.32
CA THR A 65 0.71 11.72 -5.35
C THR A 65 -0.13 12.51 -4.33
N ILE A 66 -1.12 11.86 -3.69
CA ILE A 66 -1.98 12.52 -2.70
C ILE A 66 -1.48 12.33 -1.27
N HIS A 67 -1.66 13.36 -0.45
CA HIS A 67 -1.45 13.26 1.00
C HIS A 67 -2.63 12.51 1.65
N CYS A 68 -2.45 11.22 1.89
CA CYS A 68 -3.48 10.37 2.52
C CYS A 68 -3.05 9.79 3.86
N TYR A 69 -1.84 9.98 4.36
CA TYR A 69 -1.43 9.47 5.68
C TYR A 69 -1.12 10.65 6.59
N SER A 70 -1.53 10.60 7.86
CA SER A 70 -1.02 11.55 8.85
C SER A 70 0.50 11.44 8.93
N GLN A 71 1.18 12.52 9.33
CA GLN A 71 2.64 12.57 9.35
C GLN A 71 3.25 11.43 10.19
N GLN A 72 2.68 11.15 11.36
CA GLN A 72 3.11 10.05 12.23
C GLN A 72 2.92 8.68 11.57
N LYS A 73 1.72 8.38 11.06
CA LYS A 73 1.43 7.09 10.40
C LYS A 73 2.24 6.92 9.12
N LYS A 74 2.53 8.02 8.41
CA LYS A 74 3.39 8.05 7.21
C LYS A 74 4.83 7.68 7.54
N ALA A 75 5.37 8.16 8.66
CA ALA A 75 6.70 7.78 9.10
C ALA A 75 6.76 6.28 9.44
N GLN A 76 5.79 5.78 10.22
CA GLN A 76 5.69 4.37 10.59
C GLN A 76 5.61 3.45 9.36
N ILE A 77 4.70 3.74 8.41
CA ILE A 77 4.56 2.87 7.24
C ILE A 77 5.79 2.92 6.32
N LYS A 78 6.49 4.06 6.24
CA LYS A 78 7.73 4.17 5.45
C LYS A 78 8.85 3.32 6.05
N GLU A 79 8.98 3.31 7.37
CA GLU A 79 9.93 2.46 8.07
C GLU A 79 9.65 0.98 7.77
N ILE A 80 8.39 0.56 7.90
CA ILE A 80 7.96 -0.80 7.57
C ILE A 80 8.23 -1.13 6.10
N MET A 81 7.88 -0.25 5.15
CA MET A 81 8.14 -0.48 3.73
C MET A 81 9.64 -0.61 3.42
N ARG A 82 10.48 0.22 4.06
CA ARG A 82 11.94 0.17 3.89
C ARG A 82 12.53 -1.14 4.43
N TYR A 83 12.02 -1.61 5.56
CA TYR A 83 12.50 -2.83 6.19
C TYR A 83 11.96 -4.09 5.50
N SER A 84 10.65 -4.17 5.36
CA SER A 84 9.94 -5.35 4.85
C SER A 84 10.04 -5.48 3.33
N GLY A 85 10.18 -4.38 2.59
CA GLY A 85 10.21 -4.38 1.11
C GLY A 85 11.23 -5.36 0.50
N PRO A 86 12.52 -5.26 0.82
CA PRO A 86 13.53 -6.21 0.34
C PRO A 86 13.28 -7.65 0.85
N ARG A 87 12.82 -7.79 2.10
CA ARG A 87 12.59 -9.09 2.76
C ARG A 87 11.37 -9.84 2.23
N MET A 88 10.40 -9.12 1.67
CA MET A 88 9.22 -9.70 1.03
C MET A 88 9.58 -10.63 -0.13
N MET A 89 10.74 -10.46 -0.79
CA MET A 89 11.21 -11.41 -1.81
C MET A 89 11.45 -12.82 -1.25
N PHE A 90 11.87 -12.94 0.00
CA PHE A 90 12.08 -14.25 0.64
C PHE A 90 10.78 -14.84 1.20
N ARG A 91 9.87 -13.99 1.70
CA ARG A 91 8.61 -14.42 2.34
C ARG A 91 7.49 -14.73 1.35
N SER A 92 7.35 -13.91 0.32
CA SER A 92 6.26 -13.99 -0.66
C SER A 92 6.72 -13.42 -2.00
N PRO A 93 7.63 -14.13 -2.70
CA PRO A 93 8.30 -13.63 -3.91
C PRO A 93 7.31 -13.20 -5.00
N GLY A 94 6.24 -13.97 -5.23
CA GLY A 94 5.23 -13.62 -6.22
C GLY A 94 4.50 -12.30 -5.90
N LEU A 95 4.17 -12.06 -4.63
CA LEU A 95 3.50 -10.81 -4.22
C LEU A 95 4.46 -9.62 -4.32
N ALA A 96 5.72 -9.80 -3.92
CA ALA A 96 6.76 -8.79 -4.02
C ALA A 96 7.02 -8.39 -5.48
N LEU A 97 7.18 -9.37 -6.37
CA LEU A 97 7.42 -9.14 -7.79
C LEU A 97 6.25 -8.41 -8.45
N ILE A 98 5.01 -8.83 -8.18
CA ILE A 98 3.82 -8.15 -8.71
C ILE A 98 3.75 -6.71 -8.20
N HIS A 99 4.03 -6.45 -6.92
CA HIS A 99 4.02 -5.09 -6.37
C HIS A 99 5.08 -4.19 -7.03
N LEU A 100 6.27 -4.72 -7.31
CA LEU A 100 7.31 -3.98 -8.05
C LEU A 100 6.86 -3.66 -9.48
N ILE A 101 6.28 -4.62 -10.20
CA ILE A 101 5.75 -4.41 -11.55
C ILE A 101 4.60 -3.41 -11.57
N ASP A 102 3.68 -3.50 -10.59
CA ASP A 102 2.58 -2.55 -10.44
C ASP A 102 3.15 -1.13 -10.22
N GLY A 103 4.23 -1.00 -9.45
CA GLY A 103 4.98 0.25 -9.25
C GLY A 103 5.53 0.86 -10.53
N LEU A 104 6.04 0.05 -11.46
CA LEU A 104 6.55 0.54 -12.76
C LEU A 104 5.43 1.09 -13.66
N LYS A 105 4.19 0.61 -13.49
CA LYS A 105 3.03 1.03 -14.29
C LYS A 105 2.31 2.26 -13.74
N ASP A 106 2.64 2.69 -12.53
CA ASP A 106 1.94 3.76 -11.81
C ASP A 106 1.97 5.12 -12.51
N LYS A 107 3.06 5.45 -13.20
CA LYS A 107 3.22 6.75 -13.88
C LYS A 107 2.05 7.05 -14.82
N SER A 108 1.73 6.09 -15.69
CA SER A 108 0.61 6.20 -16.64
C SER A 108 -0.77 6.30 -15.98
N LEU A 109 -0.95 5.75 -14.77
CA LEU A 109 -2.22 5.80 -14.04
C LEU A 109 -2.42 7.15 -13.36
N ILE A 110 -1.34 7.69 -12.82
CA ILE A 110 -1.32 9.00 -12.17
C ILE A 110 -1.58 10.10 -13.20
N GLU A 111 -0.90 10.06 -14.35
CA GLU A 111 -1.08 11.03 -15.45
C GLU A 111 -2.56 11.08 -15.89
N LYS A 112 -3.16 9.93 -16.21
CA LYS A 112 -4.58 9.84 -16.58
C LYS A 112 -5.53 10.41 -15.52
N PHE A 113 -5.23 10.20 -14.25
CA PHE A 113 -6.05 10.73 -13.16
C PHE A 113 -5.94 12.26 -13.04
N LEU A 114 -4.73 12.81 -13.18
CA LEU A 114 -4.50 14.26 -13.13
C LEU A 114 -5.19 14.96 -14.29
N GLU A 115 -5.03 14.45 -15.52
CA GLU A 115 -5.72 14.95 -16.71
C GLU A 115 -7.25 14.95 -16.55
N ALA A 116 -7.81 13.87 -15.99
CA ALA A 116 -9.24 13.78 -15.74
C ALA A 116 -9.74 14.79 -14.68
N ARG A 117 -8.90 15.11 -13.68
CA ARG A 117 -9.22 16.15 -12.68
C ARG A 117 -9.14 17.56 -13.27
N GLU A 118 -8.15 17.84 -14.10
CA GLU A 118 -8.00 19.15 -14.75
C GLU A 118 -9.21 19.44 -15.65
N LYS A 119 -9.61 18.48 -16.50
CA LYS A 119 -10.81 18.61 -17.35
C LYS A 119 -12.09 18.88 -16.56
N LYS A 120 -12.21 18.32 -15.35
CA LYS A 120 -13.37 18.54 -14.47
C LYS A 120 -13.34 19.89 -13.74
N ASN A 121 -12.16 20.49 -13.56
CA ASN A 121 -12.04 21.81 -12.94
C ASN A 121 -12.20 22.96 -13.95
N SER A 122 -11.95 22.70 -15.24
CA SER A 122 -12.07 23.68 -16.32
C SER A 122 -13.47 23.75 -16.96
N ASN A 123 -14.43 22.98 -16.47
CA ASN A 123 -15.79 22.83 -17.03
C ASN A 123 -16.83 22.87 -15.90
#